data_AF-A0A5M6BN29-F1
#
_entry.id   AF-A0A5M6BN29-F1
#
_cell.length_a   1.000
_cell.length_b   1.000
_cell.length_c   1.000
_cell.angle_alpha   90.00
_cell.angle_beta   90.00
_cell.angle_gamma   90.00
#
_symmetry.space_group_name_H-M   'P 1'
#
loop_
_entity.id
_entity.type
_entity.pdbx_description
1 polymer ?
#
loop_
_entity_poly.entity_id
_entity_poly.type
_entity_poly.pdbx_seq_one_letter_code
_entity_poly.pdbx_strand_id
1 'polypeptide(L)'
;MASRLALRSLRSAALARPAVVAPRAMAAQSARFLATQPTPDEKAESIINAVPSSSLFSKTGGVLLGTGLTAAAVSSELYVANEETVLAVGFLIIFTVIARSIGAPYSSWANGHIDRIKSILNSARAEHTKAVTERIDSVSTLKEVVPLTESLYAVAKETNTLEHENFVLSQENAVKAELKAVLDSWVRYEQQQREAEQAALVKSVQANIESELAKPAFKKQLLEEALGQVEQLAKSKAI
;
A
#
# COMPACT_ATOMS: atom_id res chain seq x y z
N MET A 1 19.38 -28.34 -38.84
CA MET A 1 20.58 -28.39 -37.95
C MET A 1 20.51 -29.69 -37.16
N ALA A 2 21.30 -30.66 -37.59
CA ALA A 2 21.32 -32.01 -37.07
C ALA A 2 22.47 -32.17 -36.05
N SER A 3 22.32 -33.18 -35.20
CA SER A 3 23.39 -33.89 -34.48
C SER A 3 23.96 -33.14 -33.25
N ARG A 4 24.30 -33.75 -32.11
CA ARG A 4 24.85 -35.09 -31.88
C ARG A 4 24.51 -35.61 -30.48
N LEU A 5 24.10 -36.86 -30.44
CA LEU A 5 24.19 -37.78 -29.31
C LEU A 5 25.66 -37.96 -28.92
N ALA A 6 25.97 -37.87 -27.63
CA ALA A 6 27.26 -38.28 -27.08
C ALA A 6 27.06 -39.55 -26.23
N LEU A 7 27.22 -40.70 -26.90
CA LEU A 7 27.51 -42.00 -26.31
C LEU A 7 29.03 -42.13 -26.12
N ARG A 8 29.49 -42.31 -24.89
CA ARG A 8 30.82 -42.83 -24.50
C ARG A 8 30.77 -43.03 -22.97
N SER A 9 31.21 -44.12 -22.36
CA SER A 9 31.81 -45.36 -22.83
C SER A 9 31.74 -46.35 -21.66
N LEU A 10 31.34 -47.59 -21.94
CA LEU A 10 31.60 -48.73 -21.07
C LEU A 10 33.10 -49.04 -21.10
N ARG A 11 33.75 -49.03 -19.93
CA ARG A 11 34.94 -49.84 -19.68
C ARG A 11 34.78 -50.55 -18.34
N SER A 12 34.49 -51.84 -18.47
CA SER A 12 34.68 -52.85 -17.43
C SER A 12 36.17 -52.99 -17.16
N ALA A 13 36.56 -52.88 -15.89
CA ALA A 13 37.84 -53.35 -15.38
C ALA A 13 37.62 -53.95 -13.99
N ALA A 14 37.71 -55.28 -13.97
CA ALA A 14 38.28 -56.09 -12.91
C ALA A 14 37.75 -55.93 -11.47
N LEU A 15 37.01 -56.97 -11.06
CA LEU A 15 37.29 -57.74 -9.84
C LEU A 15 37.57 -56.92 -8.57
N ALA A 16 36.52 -56.35 -7.98
CA ALA A 16 36.47 -56.12 -6.54
C ALA A 16 35.21 -56.80 -6.00
N ARG A 17 35.39 -58.01 -5.47
CA ARG A 17 34.40 -58.67 -4.62
C ARG A 17 33.97 -57.67 -3.54
N PRO A 18 32.69 -57.33 -3.38
CA PRO A 18 32.24 -56.82 -2.09
C PRO A 18 32.34 -58.01 -1.15
N ALA A 19 33.41 -58.07 -0.37
CA ALA A 19 33.40 -58.87 0.84
C ALA A 19 32.20 -58.40 1.63
N VAL A 20 31.19 -59.27 1.75
CA VAL A 20 30.11 -59.09 2.72
C VAL A 20 30.81 -59.04 4.07
N VAL A 21 31.07 -57.82 4.54
CA VAL A 21 31.33 -57.57 5.95
C VAL A 21 30.02 -57.90 6.61
N ALA A 22 29.91 -59.15 7.10
CA ALA A 22 28.92 -59.49 8.09
C ALA A 22 28.93 -58.35 9.11
N PRO A 23 27.78 -57.73 9.43
CA PRO A 23 27.78 -56.80 10.53
C PRO A 23 28.32 -57.59 11.70
N ARG A 24 29.54 -57.25 12.14
CA ARG A 24 30.03 -57.67 13.45
C ARG A 24 28.85 -57.37 14.34
N ALA A 25 28.32 -58.40 14.99
CA ALA A 25 27.39 -58.23 16.07
C ALA A 25 28.02 -57.14 16.92
N MET A 26 27.47 -55.92 16.82
CA MET A 26 27.62 -54.93 17.85
C MET A 26 27.05 -55.72 19.01
N ALA A 27 27.95 -56.28 19.83
CA ALA A 27 27.59 -56.75 21.15
C ALA A 27 26.73 -55.61 21.64
N ALA A 28 25.42 -55.85 21.75
CA ALA A 28 24.49 -54.86 22.21
C ALA A 28 25.14 -54.41 23.49
N GLN A 29 25.76 -53.22 23.44
CA GLN A 29 26.33 -52.64 24.63
C GLN A 29 25.10 -52.62 25.48
N SER A 30 25.12 -53.43 26.53
CA SER A 30 24.15 -53.34 27.59
C SER A 30 24.25 -51.87 27.94
N ALA A 31 23.33 -51.06 27.40
CA ALA A 31 23.06 -49.75 27.88
C ALA A 31 22.53 -50.07 29.27
N ARG A 32 23.49 -50.23 30.19
CA ARG A 32 23.28 -49.95 31.59
C ARG A 32 22.85 -48.51 31.51
N PHE A 33 21.53 -48.31 31.38
CA PHE A 33 20.92 -47.13 31.94
C PHE A 33 21.58 -47.06 33.32
N LEU A 34 22.47 -46.09 33.51
CA LEU A 34 22.73 -45.58 34.83
C LEU A 34 21.39 -44.98 35.25
N ALA A 35 20.45 -45.85 35.59
CA ALA A 35 19.46 -45.52 36.59
C ALA A 35 20.33 -45.34 37.83
N THR A 36 20.70 -44.09 38.11
CA THR A 36 20.69 -43.66 39.51
C THR A 36 19.36 -44.16 40.03
N GLN A 37 19.36 -45.32 40.67
CA GLN A 37 18.20 -45.79 41.40
C GLN A 37 17.88 -44.62 42.31
N PRO A 38 16.68 -44.02 42.21
CA PRO A 38 16.38 -42.87 43.03
C PRO A 38 16.63 -43.29 44.46
N THR A 39 17.26 -42.38 45.20
CA THR A 39 17.57 -42.64 46.60
C THR A 39 16.27 -43.08 47.29
N PRO A 40 16.31 -43.98 48.28
CA PRO A 40 15.10 -44.44 48.95
C PRO A 40 14.19 -43.29 49.40
N ASP A 41 14.79 -42.16 49.77
CA ASP A 41 14.12 -40.92 50.14
C ASP A 41 13.34 -40.31 48.95
N GLU A 42 13.96 -40.16 47.78
CA GLU A 42 13.29 -39.65 46.56
C GLU A 42 12.13 -40.56 46.10
N LYS A 43 12.28 -41.89 46.25
CA LYS A 43 11.19 -42.83 45.96
C LYS A 43 10.02 -42.67 46.93
N ALA A 44 10.32 -42.58 48.24
CA ALA A 44 9.30 -42.37 49.26
C ALA A 44 8.54 -41.06 49.04
N GLU A 45 9.25 -39.99 48.69
CA GLU A 45 8.64 -38.72 48.32
C GLU A 45 7.73 -38.85 47.10
N SER A 46 8.13 -39.59 46.06
CA SER A 46 7.29 -39.80 44.88
C SER A 46 5.97 -40.53 45.22
N ILE A 47 5.99 -41.48 46.16
CA ILE A 47 4.81 -42.24 46.61
C ILE A 47 3.89 -41.34 47.43
N ILE A 48 4.44 -40.56 48.36
CA ILE A 48 3.68 -39.62 49.18
C ILE A 48 3.04 -38.54 48.30
N ASN A 49 3.77 -38.07 47.29
CA ASN A 49 3.29 -37.03 46.37
C ASN A 49 2.23 -37.53 45.39
N ALA A 50 2.24 -38.82 45.02
CA ALA A 50 1.23 -39.42 44.16
C ALA A 50 -0.18 -39.51 44.78
N VAL A 51 -0.30 -39.41 46.11
CA VAL A 51 -1.59 -39.40 46.79
C VAL A 51 -2.33 -38.08 46.52
N PRO A 52 -3.58 -38.12 45.99
CA PRO A 52 -4.36 -36.93 45.70
C PRO A 52 -4.83 -36.26 46.99
N SER A 53 -4.02 -35.33 47.50
CA SER A 53 -4.37 -34.45 48.63
C SER A 53 -3.44 -33.22 48.63
N SER A 54 -3.91 -32.11 49.19
CA SER A 54 -3.17 -30.84 49.24
C SER A 54 -2.36 -30.64 50.53
N SER A 55 -2.57 -31.43 51.59
CA SER A 55 -1.86 -31.29 52.86
C SER A 55 -0.94 -32.48 53.17
N LEU A 56 0.26 -32.21 53.70
CA LEU A 56 1.25 -33.24 54.03
C LEU A 56 0.73 -34.26 55.04
N PHE A 57 -0.02 -33.79 56.05
CA PHE A 57 -0.65 -34.66 57.04
C PHE A 57 -1.69 -35.61 56.41
N SER A 58 -2.45 -35.13 55.43
CA SER A 58 -3.41 -35.97 54.72
C SER A 58 -2.74 -36.94 53.75
N LYS A 59 -1.60 -36.57 53.14
CA LYS A 59 -0.82 -37.48 52.30
C LYS A 59 -0.24 -38.63 53.11
N THR A 60 0.48 -38.33 54.18
CA THR A 60 1.07 -39.36 55.05
C THR A 60 0.00 -40.14 55.79
N GLY A 61 -1.03 -39.47 56.29
CA GLY A 61 -2.21 -40.08 56.89
C GLY A 61 -2.92 -41.01 55.91
N GLY A 62 -3.10 -40.63 54.65
CA GLY A 62 -3.73 -41.46 53.62
C GLY A 62 -2.95 -42.74 53.31
N VAL A 63 -1.62 -42.65 53.20
CA VAL A 63 -0.77 -43.84 53.01
C VAL A 63 -0.83 -44.74 54.24
N LEU A 64 -0.68 -44.18 55.43
CA LEU A 64 -0.71 -44.95 56.68
C LEU A 64 -2.07 -45.60 56.93
N LEU A 65 -3.16 -44.89 56.67
CA LEU A 65 -4.51 -45.43 56.76
C LEU A 65 -4.75 -46.50 55.70
N GLY A 66 -4.31 -46.29 54.46
CA GLY A 66 -4.42 -47.29 53.38
C GLY A 66 -3.68 -48.58 53.76
N THR A 67 -2.40 -48.47 54.13
CA THR A 67 -1.61 -49.63 54.57
C THR A 67 -2.19 -50.28 55.82
N GLY A 68 -2.59 -49.49 56.82
CA GLY A 68 -3.18 -49.97 58.06
C GLY A 68 -4.49 -50.72 57.85
N LEU A 69 -5.39 -50.19 57.00
CA LEU A 69 -6.65 -50.86 56.65
C LEU A 69 -6.40 -52.15 55.87
N THR A 70 -5.45 -52.16 54.92
CA THR A 70 -5.12 -53.39 54.20
C THR A 70 -4.52 -54.46 55.13
N ALA A 71 -3.62 -54.08 56.03
CA ALA A 71 -3.04 -55.00 57.01
C ALA A 71 -4.11 -55.53 57.99
N ALA A 72 -5.01 -54.66 58.45
CA ALA A 72 -6.13 -55.07 59.30
C ALA A 72 -7.10 -56.00 58.56
N ALA A 73 -7.41 -55.74 57.29
CA ALA A 73 -8.31 -56.57 56.48
C ALA A 73 -7.73 -57.98 56.25
N VAL A 74 -6.42 -58.09 56.03
CA VAL A 74 -5.73 -59.38 55.92
C VAL A 74 -5.66 -60.07 57.29
N SER A 75 -5.29 -59.34 58.34
CA SER A 75 -5.13 -59.90 59.69
C SER A 75 -6.43 -60.35 60.34
N SER A 76 -7.56 -59.76 59.96
CA SER A 76 -8.90 -60.13 60.46
C SER A 76 -9.65 -61.10 59.55
N GLU A 77 -8.99 -61.63 58.51
CA GLU A 77 -9.59 -62.47 57.46
C GLU A 77 -10.81 -61.84 56.77
N LEU A 78 -10.99 -60.52 56.92
CA LEU A 78 -12.02 -59.76 56.19
C LEU A 78 -11.77 -59.83 54.68
N TYR A 79 -10.50 -59.99 54.28
CA TYR A 79 -10.10 -60.35 52.92
C TYR A 79 -9.49 -61.75 52.90
N VAL A 80 -10.17 -62.70 52.25
CA VAL A 80 -9.69 -64.07 52.02
C VAL A 80 -9.15 -64.19 50.60
N ALA A 81 -7.89 -64.57 50.48
CA ALA A 81 -7.25 -64.79 49.17
C ALA A 81 -7.80 -66.07 48.52
N ASN A 82 -8.77 -65.91 47.63
CA ASN A 82 -9.36 -66.99 46.82
C ASN A 82 -8.86 -66.93 45.36
N GLU A 83 -9.26 -67.90 44.53
CA GLU A 83 -8.94 -67.97 43.09
C GLU A 83 -9.34 -66.70 42.32
N GLU A 84 -10.45 -66.05 42.73
CA GLU A 84 -10.90 -64.77 42.16
C GLU A 84 -9.92 -63.62 42.37
N THR A 85 -9.03 -63.70 43.37
CA THR A 85 -8.02 -62.65 43.61
C THR A 85 -6.93 -62.64 42.56
N VAL A 86 -6.57 -63.80 42.03
CA VAL A 86 -5.64 -63.92 40.88
C VAL A 86 -6.26 -63.31 39.63
N LEU A 87 -7.57 -63.55 39.42
CA LEU A 87 -8.31 -62.95 38.31
C LEU A 87 -8.46 -61.43 38.45
N ALA A 88 -8.72 -60.93 39.66
CA ALA A 88 -8.80 -59.50 39.94
C ALA A 88 -7.46 -58.78 39.71
N VAL A 89 -6.35 -59.36 40.19
CA VAL A 89 -5.00 -58.82 39.94
C VAL A 89 -4.66 -58.84 38.45
N GLY A 90 -4.96 -59.94 37.75
CA GLY A 90 -4.76 -60.04 36.30
C GLY A 90 -5.56 -59.00 35.52
N PHE A 91 -6.83 -58.78 35.89
CA PHE A 91 -7.67 -57.75 35.30
C PHE A 91 -7.12 -56.34 35.54
N LEU A 92 -6.65 -56.03 36.76
CA LEU A 92 -6.05 -54.74 37.06
C LEU A 92 -4.77 -54.48 36.25
N ILE A 93 -3.93 -55.49 36.05
CA ILE A 93 -2.72 -55.36 35.21
C ILE A 93 -3.12 -55.07 33.76
N ILE A 94 -4.05 -55.83 33.19
CA ILE A 94 -4.51 -55.60 31.81
C ILE A 94 -5.16 -54.22 31.67
N PHE A 95 -6.03 -53.86 32.61
CA PHE A 95 -6.70 -52.56 32.61
C PHE A 95 -5.72 -51.39 32.69
N THR A 96 -4.70 -51.48 33.56
CA THR A 96 -3.68 -50.42 33.68
C THR A 96 -2.84 -50.29 32.41
N VAL A 97 -2.49 -51.40 31.76
CA VAL A 97 -1.77 -51.39 30.48
C VAL A 97 -2.63 -50.78 29.36
N ILE A 98 -3.92 -51.13 29.29
CA ILE A 98 -4.86 -50.58 28.31
C ILE A 98 -5.10 -49.08 28.55
N ALA A 99 -5.33 -48.69 29.80
CA ALA A 99 -5.54 -47.28 30.16
C ALA A 99 -4.32 -46.43 29.78
N ARG A 100 -3.11 -46.94 30.02
CA ARG A 100 -1.87 -46.24 29.66
C ARG A 100 -1.62 -46.21 28.15
N SER A 101 -1.99 -47.25 27.41
CA SER A 101 -1.77 -47.32 25.96
C SER A 101 -2.78 -46.51 25.14
N ILE A 102 -4.05 -46.44 25.58
CA ILE A 102 -5.12 -45.75 24.85
C ILE A 102 -5.27 -44.28 25.29
N GLY A 103 -4.86 -43.93 26.51
CA GLY A 103 -5.07 -42.58 27.06
C GLY A 103 -4.46 -41.46 26.19
N ALA A 104 -3.20 -41.62 25.77
CA ALA A 104 -2.51 -40.64 24.92
C ALA A 104 -3.14 -40.50 23.50
N PRO A 105 -3.35 -41.57 22.72
CA PRO A 105 -3.96 -41.45 21.40
C PRO A 105 -5.41 -40.93 21.49
N TYR A 106 -6.20 -41.35 22.47
CA TYR A 106 -7.57 -40.84 22.64
C TYR A 106 -7.59 -39.35 22.98
N SER A 107 -6.73 -38.89 23.89
CA SER A 107 -6.61 -37.46 24.21
C SER A 107 -6.21 -36.63 22.99
N SER A 108 -5.24 -37.10 22.20
CA SER A 108 -4.83 -36.42 20.96
C SER A 108 -5.95 -36.35 19.93
N TRP A 109 -6.73 -37.42 19.78
CA TRP A 109 -7.89 -37.47 18.88
C TRP A 109 -8.99 -36.52 19.34
N ALA A 110 -9.31 -36.53 20.64
CA ALA A 110 -10.33 -35.66 21.22
C ALA A 110 -9.96 -34.19 21.07
N ASN A 111 -8.71 -33.82 21.37
CA ASN A 111 -8.21 -32.46 21.19
C ASN A 111 -8.25 -32.04 19.71
N GLY A 112 -7.80 -32.90 18.79
CA GLY A 112 -7.87 -32.61 17.35
C GLY A 112 -9.30 -32.40 16.83
N HIS A 113 -10.28 -33.14 17.36
CA HIS A 113 -11.68 -32.95 17.03
C HIS A 113 -12.23 -31.62 17.57
N ILE A 114 -11.92 -31.30 18.83
CA ILE A 114 -12.29 -30.03 19.46
C ILE A 114 -11.69 -28.85 18.68
N ASP A 115 -10.42 -28.93 18.31
CA ASP A 115 -9.72 -27.86 17.59
C ASP A 115 -10.27 -27.67 16.17
N ARG A 116 -10.65 -28.75 15.49
CA ARG A 116 -11.34 -28.66 14.19
C ARG A 116 -12.66 -27.91 14.33
N ILE A 117 -13.50 -28.26 15.31
CA ILE A 117 -14.79 -27.59 15.53
C ILE A 117 -14.56 -26.11 15.86
N LYS A 118 -13.63 -25.80 16.78
CA LYS A 118 -13.27 -24.42 17.13
C LYS A 118 -12.79 -23.64 15.91
N SER A 119 -11.93 -24.23 15.08
CA SER A 119 -11.42 -23.60 13.87
C SER A 119 -12.53 -23.29 12.86
N ILE A 120 -13.45 -24.22 12.64
CA ILE A 120 -14.60 -24.00 11.74
C ILE A 120 -15.48 -22.87 12.27
N LEU A 121 -15.78 -22.88 13.58
CA LEU A 121 -16.62 -21.85 14.19
C LEU A 121 -15.97 -20.45 14.12
N ASN A 122 -14.66 -20.37 14.40
CA ASN A 122 -13.93 -19.10 14.31
C ASN A 122 -13.79 -18.62 12.86
N SER A 123 -13.54 -19.53 11.92
CA SER A 123 -13.49 -19.21 10.48
C SER A 123 -14.84 -18.69 9.98
N ALA A 124 -15.93 -19.38 10.32
CA ALA A 124 -17.27 -18.97 9.93
C ALA A 124 -17.65 -17.60 10.51
N ARG A 125 -17.26 -17.30 11.76
CA ARG A 125 -17.44 -15.97 12.34
C ARG A 125 -16.65 -14.91 11.59
N ALA A 126 -15.36 -15.16 11.32
CA ALA A 126 -14.51 -14.23 10.58
C ALA A 126 -15.04 -13.97 9.17
N GLU A 127 -15.46 -15.02 8.45
CA GLU A 127 -16.05 -14.93 7.12
C GLU A 127 -17.37 -14.16 7.14
N HIS A 128 -18.26 -14.42 8.10
CA HIS A 128 -19.49 -13.64 8.26
C HIS A 128 -19.21 -12.17 8.55
N THR A 129 -18.27 -11.86 9.45
CA THR A 129 -17.91 -10.47 9.73
C THR A 129 -17.35 -9.78 8.49
N LYS A 130 -16.51 -10.47 7.72
CA LYS A 130 -15.94 -9.94 6.48
C LYS A 130 -17.02 -9.67 5.44
N ALA A 131 -17.94 -10.61 5.21
CA ALA A 131 -19.03 -10.45 4.25
C ALA A 131 -19.98 -9.30 4.64
N VAL A 132 -20.25 -9.13 5.95
CA VAL A 132 -21.05 -8.01 6.44
C VAL A 132 -20.32 -6.69 6.27
N THR A 133 -19.02 -6.62 6.58
CA THR A 133 -18.21 -5.42 6.37
C THR A 133 -18.15 -5.04 4.88
N GLU A 134 -17.88 -6.00 4.00
CA GLU A 134 -17.85 -5.76 2.55
C GLU A 134 -19.21 -5.27 2.01
N ARG A 135 -20.31 -5.80 2.56
CA ARG A 135 -21.66 -5.30 2.22
C ARG A 135 -21.91 -3.90 2.75
N ILE A 136 -21.42 -3.57 3.95
CA ILE A 136 -21.50 -2.20 4.50
C ILE A 136 -20.71 -1.23 3.61
N ASP A 137 -19.50 -1.59 3.20
CA ASP A 137 -18.67 -0.76 2.32
C ASP A 137 -19.35 -0.54 0.97
N SER A 138 -19.91 -1.59 0.36
CA SER A 138 -20.67 -1.48 -0.88
C SER A 138 -21.95 -0.65 -0.74
N VAL A 139 -22.59 -0.61 0.43
CA VAL A 139 -23.76 0.26 0.66
C VAL A 139 -23.32 1.69 0.98
N SER A 140 -22.14 1.87 1.57
CA SER A 140 -21.56 3.18 1.86
C SER A 140 -21.27 3.96 0.58
N THR A 141 -20.75 3.30 -0.47
CA THR A 141 -20.51 3.96 -1.76
C THR A 141 -21.80 4.47 -2.42
N LEU A 142 -22.94 3.79 -2.20
CA LEU A 142 -24.24 4.26 -2.70
C LEU A 142 -24.70 5.55 -2.03
N LYS A 143 -24.24 5.88 -0.82
CA LYS A 143 -24.55 7.15 -0.16
C LYS A 143 -23.92 8.35 -0.87
N GLU A 144 -22.79 8.15 -1.53
CA GLU A 144 -22.05 9.22 -2.23
C GLU A 144 -22.63 9.54 -3.62
N VAL A 145 -23.45 8.66 -4.19
CA VAL A 145 -24.01 8.83 -5.54
C VAL A 145 -25.03 9.97 -5.63
N VAL A 146 -25.84 10.17 -4.58
CA VAL A 146 -26.83 11.26 -4.53
C VAL A 146 -26.17 12.64 -4.56
N PRO A 147 -25.26 13.00 -3.63
CA PRO A 147 -24.59 14.30 -3.67
C PRO A 147 -23.72 14.47 -4.92
N LEU A 148 -23.11 13.39 -5.44
CA LEU A 148 -22.37 13.44 -6.71
C LEU A 148 -23.30 13.84 -7.87
N THR A 149 -24.49 13.26 -7.94
CA THR A 149 -25.46 13.58 -9.00
C THR A 149 -25.95 15.02 -8.88
N GLU A 150 -26.26 15.49 -7.67
CA GLU A 150 -26.61 16.89 -7.41
C GLU A 150 -25.48 17.85 -7.84
N SER A 151 -24.23 17.51 -7.51
CA SER A 151 -23.07 18.30 -7.93
C SER A 151 -22.90 18.33 -9.45
N LEU A 152 -23.18 17.22 -10.15
CA LEU A 152 -23.09 17.16 -11.61
C LEU A 152 -24.14 18.05 -12.27
N TYR A 153 -25.36 18.09 -11.73
CA TYR A 153 -26.41 19.01 -12.18
C TYR A 153 -26.08 20.47 -11.85
N ALA A 154 -25.49 20.74 -10.69
CA ALA A 154 -25.04 22.08 -10.32
C ALA A 154 -23.96 22.59 -11.29
N VAL A 155 -22.95 21.77 -11.58
CA VAL A 155 -21.89 22.09 -12.55
C VAL A 155 -22.46 22.31 -13.95
N ALA A 156 -23.40 21.46 -14.40
CA ALA A 156 -24.04 21.65 -15.69
C ALA A 156 -24.83 22.97 -15.78
N LYS A 157 -25.51 23.36 -14.70
CA LYS A 157 -26.23 24.63 -14.62
C LYS A 157 -25.28 25.82 -14.63
N GLU A 158 -24.21 25.77 -13.83
CA GLU A 158 -23.19 26.81 -13.76
C GLU A 158 -22.47 26.99 -15.10
N THR A 159 -22.13 25.87 -15.77
CA THR A 159 -21.50 25.89 -17.09
C THR A 159 -22.39 26.60 -18.10
N ASN A 160 -23.69 26.29 -18.13
CA ASN A 160 -24.64 26.95 -19.03
C ASN A 160 -24.72 28.47 -18.75
N THR A 161 -24.79 28.88 -17.47
CA THR A 161 -24.81 30.30 -17.13
C THR A 161 -23.53 31.02 -17.57
N LEU A 162 -22.37 30.41 -17.36
CA LEU A 162 -21.09 30.98 -17.75
C LEU A 162 -20.92 31.03 -19.27
N GLU A 163 -21.37 30.00 -20.00
CA GLU A 163 -21.38 30.00 -21.47
C GLU A 163 -22.28 31.10 -22.02
N HIS A 164 -23.46 31.30 -21.43
CA HIS A 164 -24.37 32.37 -21.81
C HIS A 164 -23.76 33.76 -21.58
N GLU A 165 -23.19 34.01 -20.40
CA GLU A 165 -22.53 35.27 -20.07
C GLU A 165 -21.34 35.53 -21.00
N ASN A 166 -20.52 34.51 -21.26
CA ASN A 166 -19.39 34.61 -22.17
C ASN A 166 -19.85 34.92 -23.61
N PHE A 167 -20.95 34.30 -24.06
CA PHE A 167 -21.55 34.60 -25.35
C PHE A 167 -22.02 36.05 -25.45
N VAL A 168 -22.74 36.57 -24.44
CA VAL A 168 -23.18 37.98 -24.41
C VAL A 168 -21.98 38.93 -24.44
N LEU A 169 -20.97 38.69 -23.60
CA LEU A 169 -19.75 39.51 -23.57
C LEU A 169 -18.99 39.46 -24.90
N SER A 170 -18.95 38.30 -25.56
CA SER A 170 -18.32 38.16 -26.88
C SER A 170 -19.05 38.97 -27.95
N GLN A 171 -20.39 39.00 -27.92
CA GLN A 171 -21.20 39.81 -28.83
C GLN A 171 -20.98 41.31 -28.59
N GLU A 172 -20.97 41.75 -27.32
CA GLU A 172 -20.68 43.13 -26.99
C GLU A 172 -19.28 43.55 -27.47
N ASN A 173 -18.28 42.69 -27.27
CA ASN A 173 -16.92 42.96 -27.71
C ASN A 173 -16.80 43.00 -29.24
N ALA A 174 -17.52 42.13 -29.96
CA ALA A 174 -17.58 42.19 -31.42
C ALA A 174 -18.17 43.52 -31.90
N VAL A 175 -19.30 43.95 -31.31
CA VAL A 175 -19.91 45.25 -31.66
C VAL A 175 -18.98 46.41 -31.33
N LYS A 176 -18.36 46.42 -30.14
CA LYS A 176 -17.36 47.45 -29.75
C LYS A 176 -16.17 47.49 -30.72
N ALA A 177 -15.70 46.33 -31.19
CA ALA A 177 -14.60 46.24 -32.14
C ALA A 177 -14.98 46.82 -33.51
N GLU A 178 -16.17 46.50 -34.02
CA GLU A 178 -16.68 47.08 -35.28
C GLU A 178 -16.84 48.60 -35.18
N LEU A 179 -17.43 49.10 -34.09
CA LEU A 179 -17.58 50.54 -33.86
C LEU A 179 -16.21 51.24 -33.78
N LYS A 180 -15.24 50.63 -33.10
CA LYS A 180 -13.88 51.13 -33.03
C LYS A 180 -13.22 51.14 -34.42
N ALA A 181 -13.37 50.08 -35.20
CA ALA A 181 -12.81 49.99 -36.55
C ALA A 181 -13.37 51.10 -37.46
N VAL A 182 -14.68 51.36 -37.38
CA VAL A 182 -15.31 52.49 -38.09
C VAL A 182 -14.70 53.81 -37.61
N LEU A 183 -14.63 54.06 -36.31
CA LEU A 183 -14.09 55.31 -35.77
C LEU A 183 -12.61 55.51 -36.15
N ASP A 184 -11.79 54.47 -36.05
CA ASP A 184 -10.38 54.51 -36.45
C ASP A 184 -10.25 54.78 -37.97
N SER A 185 -11.17 54.28 -38.80
CA SER A 185 -11.20 54.59 -40.24
C SER A 185 -11.52 56.06 -40.51
N TRP A 186 -12.43 56.68 -39.75
CA TRP A 186 -12.73 58.10 -39.84
C TRP A 186 -11.54 58.96 -39.41
N VAL A 187 -10.89 58.61 -38.30
CA VAL A 187 -9.68 59.31 -37.83
C VAL A 187 -8.56 59.21 -38.86
N ARG A 188 -8.36 58.04 -39.46
CA ARG A 188 -7.37 57.85 -40.54
C ARG A 188 -7.71 58.70 -41.77
N TYR A 189 -8.98 58.75 -42.17
CA TYR A 189 -9.42 59.59 -43.28
C TYR A 189 -9.18 61.09 -43.00
N GLU A 190 -9.51 61.56 -41.79
CA GLU A 190 -9.27 62.95 -41.37
C GLU A 190 -7.77 63.30 -41.36
N GLN A 191 -6.92 62.40 -40.85
CA GLN A 191 -5.47 62.58 -40.89
C GLN A 191 -4.95 62.66 -42.34
N GLN A 192 -5.40 61.76 -43.22
CA GLN A 192 -5.02 61.79 -44.64
C GLN A 192 -5.47 63.09 -45.34
N GLN A 193 -6.68 63.58 -45.03
CA GLN A 193 -7.16 64.85 -45.60
C GLN A 193 -6.35 66.04 -45.08
N ARG A 194 -6.04 66.09 -43.78
CA ARG A 194 -5.16 67.13 -43.22
C ARG A 194 -3.78 67.10 -43.85
N GLU A 195 -3.18 65.92 -44.03
CA GLU A 195 -1.88 65.77 -44.68
C GLU A 195 -1.93 66.20 -46.16
N ALA A 196 -2.99 65.86 -46.89
CA ALA A 196 -3.18 66.25 -48.28
C ALA A 196 -3.38 67.77 -48.44
N GLU A 197 -4.17 68.39 -47.57
CA GLU A 197 -4.35 69.84 -47.52
C GLU A 197 -3.04 70.56 -47.20
N GLN A 198 -2.29 70.08 -46.20
CA GLN A 198 -0.97 70.61 -45.87
C GLN A 198 0.01 70.47 -47.05
N ALA A 199 0.04 69.32 -47.73
CA ALA A 199 0.87 69.12 -48.90
C ALA A 199 0.47 70.05 -50.07
N ALA A 200 -0.83 70.24 -50.31
CA ALA A 200 -1.35 71.16 -51.32
C ALA A 200 -1.03 72.63 -50.99
N LEU A 201 -1.15 73.02 -49.72
CA LEU A 201 -0.76 74.35 -49.24
C LEU A 201 0.74 74.58 -49.40
N VAL A 202 1.59 73.62 -49.01
CA VAL A 202 3.04 73.70 -49.21
C VAL A 202 3.38 73.84 -50.70
N LYS A 203 2.75 73.04 -51.57
CA LYS A 203 2.99 73.12 -53.02
C LYS A 203 2.55 74.46 -53.62
N SER A 204 1.42 75.00 -53.19
CA SER A 204 0.93 76.31 -53.68
C SER A 204 1.80 77.47 -53.18
N VAL A 205 2.21 77.44 -51.91
CA VAL A 205 3.16 78.41 -51.34
C VAL A 205 4.51 78.32 -52.05
N GLN A 206 5.03 77.12 -52.28
CA GLN A 206 6.28 76.91 -53.03
C GLN A 206 6.18 77.47 -54.45
N ALA A 207 5.12 77.15 -55.20
CA ALA A 207 4.91 77.66 -56.55
C ALA A 207 4.78 79.20 -56.59
N ASN A 208 4.09 79.79 -55.61
CA ASN A 208 3.99 81.25 -55.48
C ASN A 208 5.37 81.88 -55.23
N ILE A 209 6.18 81.32 -54.31
CA ILE A 209 7.54 81.78 -54.03
C ILE A 209 8.44 81.65 -55.27
N GLU A 210 8.40 80.52 -55.97
CA GLU A 210 9.14 80.32 -57.23
C GLU A 210 8.74 81.33 -58.31
N SER A 211 7.44 81.66 -58.41
CA SER A 211 6.94 82.67 -59.35
C SER A 211 7.36 84.09 -58.99
N GLU A 212 7.36 84.47 -57.71
CA GLU A 212 7.85 85.77 -57.23
C GLU A 212 9.36 85.88 -57.44
N LEU A 213 10.12 84.82 -57.14
CA LEU A 213 11.56 84.73 -57.42
C LEU A 213 11.88 84.86 -58.91
N ALA A 214 11.01 84.41 -59.81
CA ALA A 214 11.21 84.56 -61.25
C ALA A 214 11.11 86.02 -61.72
N LYS A 215 10.38 86.89 -61.01
CA LYS A 215 10.20 88.30 -61.40
C LYS A 215 11.52 89.08 -61.25
N PRO A 216 11.97 89.81 -62.29
CA PRO A 216 13.25 90.53 -62.25
C PRO A 216 13.26 91.68 -61.24
N ALA A 217 12.10 92.27 -60.92
CA ALA A 217 11.96 93.32 -59.91
C ALA A 217 12.28 92.81 -58.50
N PHE A 218 11.77 91.63 -58.15
CA PHE A 218 12.02 91.01 -56.84
C PHE A 218 13.48 90.56 -56.70
N LYS A 219 14.09 90.00 -57.77
CA LYS A 219 15.53 89.67 -57.77
C LYS A 219 16.40 90.90 -57.51
N LYS A 220 16.05 92.07 -58.07
CA LYS A 220 16.78 93.32 -57.83
C LYS A 220 16.63 93.79 -56.39
N GLN A 221 15.40 93.79 -55.85
CA GLN A 221 15.17 94.13 -54.43
C GLN A 221 15.92 93.19 -53.48
N LEU A 222 15.92 91.89 -53.76
CA LEU A 222 16.65 90.91 -52.94
C LEU A 222 18.18 91.14 -53.01
N LEU A 223 18.71 91.48 -54.19
CA LEU A 223 20.13 91.82 -54.34
C LEU A 223 20.48 93.12 -53.62
N GLU A 224 19.61 94.14 -53.67
CA GLU A 224 19.76 95.39 -52.92
C GLU A 224 19.71 95.16 -51.40
N GLU A 225 18.78 94.33 -50.93
CA GLU A 225 18.69 93.96 -49.51
C GLU A 225 19.90 93.14 -49.05
N ALA A 226 20.35 92.17 -49.87
CA ALA A 226 21.57 91.41 -49.60
C ALA A 226 22.81 92.31 -49.59
N LEU A 227 22.91 93.29 -50.51
CA LEU A 227 23.96 94.32 -50.49
C LEU A 227 23.89 95.16 -49.21
N GLY A 228 22.70 95.58 -48.78
CA GLY A 228 22.50 96.30 -47.54
C GLY A 228 22.90 95.50 -46.29
N GLN A 229 22.58 94.20 -46.25
CA GLN A 229 22.99 93.30 -45.17
C GLN A 229 24.51 93.05 -45.17
N VAL A 230 25.13 92.90 -46.35
CA VAL A 230 26.59 92.79 -46.47
C VAL A 230 27.27 94.10 -46.09
N GLU A 231 26.72 95.26 -46.45
CA GLU A 231 27.24 96.57 -46.04
C GLU A 231 27.09 96.79 -44.53
N GLN A 232 25.99 96.35 -43.91
CA GLN A 232 25.85 96.36 -42.46
C GLN A 232 26.85 95.41 -41.77
N LEU A 233 27.08 94.23 -42.31
CA LEU A 233 28.11 93.31 -41.84
C LEU A 233 29.52 93.87 -42.04
N ALA A 234 29.79 94.55 -43.15
CA ALA A 234 31.07 95.20 -43.40
C ALA A 234 31.29 96.40 -42.47
N LYS A 235 30.25 97.19 -42.19
CA LYS A 235 30.29 98.29 -41.21
C LYS A 235 30.41 97.80 -39.77
N SER A 236 29.82 96.65 -39.43
CA SER A 236 29.96 96.04 -38.10
C SER A 236 31.28 95.30 -37.90
N LYS A 237 31.95 94.90 -38.99
CA LYS A 237 33.26 94.23 -38.99
C LYS A 237 34.44 95.14 -39.32
N ALA A 238 34.21 96.42 -39.62
CA ALA A 238 35.26 97.44 -39.76
C ALA A 238 35.80 97.84 -38.38
N ILE A 239 36.66 96.96 -37.84
CA ILE A 239 37.83 97.26 -37.02
C ILE A 239 39.03 96.79 -37.85
#